data_AF-A0A8T0SNH4-F1
#
_entry.id   AF-A0A8T0SNH4-F1
#
_cell.length_a   1.000
_cell.length_b   1.000
_cell.length_c   1.000
_cell.angle_alpha   90.00
_cell.angle_beta   90.00
_cell.angle_gamma   90.00
#
_symmetry.space_group_name_H-M   'P 1'
#
loop_
_entity.id
_entity.type
_entity.pdbx_description
1 polymer ?
#
loop_
_entity_poly.entity_id
_entity_poly.type
_entity_poly.pdbx_seq_one_letter_code
_entity_poly.pdbx_strand_id
1 'polypeptide(L)'
;MEMAQGCSSNTPKSYSLNMHSDFAPMCIFSESNQGKLACEGKVENKFDMKPHRENLMDYGKLCRERTNMSMVKPRKTELFLDDNGRGMRPMPGERLVHPGQKEKKKPPVTKIDMKRTRMDRGELEKKLFKLFEGQPNWSIKQLMQETNQPEQFLKEILNTLRVYNKRGPNQGTHELKPEYKKYTGDDPTN
;
A
#
# COMPACT_ATOMS: atom_id res chain seq x y z
N MET A 1 -19.43 36.37 -9.90
CA MET A 1 -18.21 35.89 -9.23
C MET A 1 -17.09 36.82 -9.68
N GLU A 2 -16.83 37.86 -8.89
CA GLU A 2 -15.82 38.88 -9.20
C GLU A 2 -14.44 38.31 -8.89
N MET A 3 -13.63 38.12 -9.94
CA MET A 3 -12.19 37.91 -9.76
C MET A 3 -11.58 39.30 -9.61
N ALA A 4 -11.51 39.80 -8.39
CA ALA A 4 -10.77 41.01 -8.06
C ALA A 4 -9.26 40.73 -8.26
N GLN A 5 -8.79 40.82 -9.51
CA GLN A 5 -7.38 41.05 -9.77
C GLN A 5 -7.12 42.52 -9.46
N GLY A 6 -6.43 42.77 -8.35
CA GLY A 6 -5.82 44.06 -8.08
C GLY A 6 -5.11 44.52 -9.35
N CYS A 7 -5.49 45.68 -9.87
CA CYS A 7 -4.99 46.20 -11.13
C CYS A 7 -3.47 46.39 -11.00
N SER A 8 -2.70 45.37 -11.36
CA SER A 8 -1.25 45.47 -11.38
C SER A 8 -0.92 46.37 -12.56
N SER A 9 -0.26 47.49 -12.27
CA SER A 9 0.10 48.53 -13.24
C SER A 9 0.89 48.02 -14.46
N ASN A 10 1.39 46.78 -14.40
CA ASN A 10 2.23 46.16 -15.43
C ASN A 10 1.49 45.16 -16.36
N THR A 11 0.16 45.03 -16.28
CA THR A 11 -0.58 44.14 -17.20
C THR A 11 -0.95 44.86 -18.50
N PRO A 12 -0.69 44.27 -19.69
CA PRO A 12 -1.09 44.89 -20.95
C PRO A 12 -2.60 45.06 -21.04
N LYS A 13 -3.04 46.24 -21.47
CA LYS A 13 -4.47 46.60 -21.60
C LYS A 13 -5.02 46.40 -23.01
N SER A 14 -4.13 46.25 -24.00
CA SER A 14 -4.48 46.10 -25.40
C SER A 14 -3.78 44.89 -26.01
N TYR A 15 -4.52 44.15 -26.85
CA TYR A 15 -4.07 42.94 -27.50
C TYR A 15 -4.46 42.95 -28.98
N SER A 16 -3.62 42.38 -29.83
CA SER A 16 -3.94 42.07 -31.22
C SER A 16 -4.33 40.60 -31.36
N LEU A 17 -5.32 40.32 -32.20
CA LEU A 17 -5.76 38.96 -32.52
C LEU A 17 -5.30 38.61 -33.94
N ASN A 18 -4.58 37.50 -34.09
CA ASN A 18 -4.23 36.96 -35.39
C ASN A 18 -5.20 35.82 -35.72
N MET A 19 -5.97 35.97 -36.79
CA MET A 19 -6.93 34.96 -37.23
C MET A 19 -6.27 33.94 -38.14
N HIS A 20 -6.56 32.67 -37.91
CA HIS A 20 -6.14 31.52 -38.72
C HIS A 20 -7.37 30.71 -39.12
N SER A 21 -7.50 30.43 -40.42
CA SER A 21 -8.53 29.56 -40.99
C SER A 21 -7.99 28.19 -41.42
N ASP A 22 -6.67 28.06 -41.57
CA ASP A 22 -5.99 26.81 -41.91
C ASP A 22 -5.56 26.08 -40.63
N PHE A 23 -6.40 25.18 -40.14
CA PHE A 23 -6.12 24.34 -38.99
C PHE A 23 -6.93 23.04 -39.06
N ALA A 24 -6.51 22.03 -38.28
CA ALA A 24 -7.21 20.75 -38.22
C ALA A 24 -8.66 20.94 -37.74
N PRO A 25 -9.68 20.30 -38.35
CA PRO A 25 -11.06 20.44 -37.92
C PRO A 25 -11.23 20.10 -36.43
N MET A 26 -11.82 21.01 -35.66
CA MET A 26 -12.08 20.85 -34.22
C MET A 26 -13.58 21.00 -33.93
N CYS A 27 -14.07 20.21 -32.96
CA CYS A 27 -15.42 20.31 -32.43
C CYS A 27 -15.37 20.58 -30.92
N ILE A 28 -16.38 21.26 -30.42
CA ILE A 28 -16.51 21.65 -29.01
C ILE A 28 -17.54 20.72 -28.36
N PHE A 29 -17.17 20.12 -27.24
CA PHE A 29 -18.06 19.33 -26.40
C PHE A 29 -18.10 19.93 -25.00
N SER A 30 -19.26 19.85 -24.36
CA SER A 30 -19.45 20.26 -22.97
C SER A 30 -19.90 19.08 -22.13
N GLU A 31 -19.52 19.11 -20.85
CA GLU A 31 -19.98 18.18 -19.83
C GLU A 31 -20.60 19.00 -18.70
N SER A 32 -21.85 18.70 -18.37
CA SER A 32 -22.51 19.29 -17.20
C SER A 32 -22.02 18.65 -15.91
N ASN A 33 -22.19 19.34 -14.78
CA ASN A 33 -21.85 18.80 -13.45
C ASN A 33 -22.60 17.50 -13.08
N GLN A 34 -23.64 17.13 -13.85
CA GLN A 34 -24.40 15.89 -13.70
C GLN A 34 -23.92 14.78 -14.65
N GLY A 35 -22.81 14.97 -15.37
CA GLY A 35 -22.23 13.99 -16.31
C GLY A 35 -22.94 13.89 -17.66
N LYS A 36 -23.84 14.82 -18.00
CA LYS A 36 -24.45 14.87 -19.35
C LYS A 36 -23.48 15.54 -20.32
N LEU A 37 -23.22 14.86 -21.45
CA LEU A 37 -22.39 15.35 -22.55
C LEU A 37 -23.24 15.98 -23.65
N ALA A 38 -22.76 17.07 -24.24
CA ALA A 38 -23.35 17.72 -25.41
C ALA A 38 -22.28 18.13 -26.44
N CYS A 39 -22.66 18.16 -27.72
CA CYS A 39 -21.85 18.72 -28.81
C CYS A 39 -22.31 20.15 -29.08
N GLU A 40 -21.44 21.12 -28.80
CA GLU A 40 -21.76 22.56 -28.85
C GLU A 40 -21.55 23.15 -30.25
N GLY A 41 -20.64 22.57 -31.04
CA GLY A 41 -20.43 23.02 -32.42
C GLY A 41 -19.04 22.71 -32.97
N LYS A 42 -18.73 23.37 -34.09
CA LYS A 42 -17.46 23.25 -34.81
C LYS A 42 -16.68 24.55 -34.71
N VAL A 43 -15.36 24.46 -34.57
CA VAL A 43 -14.47 25.62 -34.61
C VAL A 43 -14.25 26.03 -36.06
N GLU A 44 -14.62 27.26 -36.39
CA GLU A 44 -14.46 27.83 -37.74
C GLU A 44 -13.20 28.69 -37.86
N ASN A 45 -12.92 29.51 -36.85
CA ASN A 45 -11.78 30.42 -36.84
C ASN A 45 -10.96 30.24 -35.55
N LYS A 46 -9.63 30.20 -35.69
CA LYS A 46 -8.69 30.21 -34.56
C LYS A 46 -8.08 31.59 -34.41
N PHE A 47 -8.01 32.12 -33.19
CA PHE A 47 -7.43 33.43 -32.91
C PHE A 47 -6.25 33.29 -31.94
N ASP A 48 -5.08 33.79 -32.34
CA ASP A 48 -3.90 33.89 -31.48
C ASP A 48 -3.73 35.33 -30.99
N MET A 49 -3.89 35.49 -29.68
CA MET A 49 -3.79 36.79 -29.00
C MET A 49 -2.35 37.14 -28.66
N LYS A 50 -1.93 38.37 -28.98
CA LYS A 50 -0.61 38.91 -28.63
C LYS A 50 -0.77 40.29 -27.98
N PRO A 51 0.07 40.65 -26.99
CA PRO A 51 0.03 42.00 -26.43
C PRO A 51 0.37 43.03 -27.50
N HIS A 52 -0.30 44.18 -27.46
CA HIS A 52 -0.07 45.25 -28.43
C HIS A 52 1.32 45.89 -28.24
N ARG A 53 1.87 46.46 -29.32
CA ARG A 53 3.27 46.94 -29.37
C ARG A 53 3.59 48.00 -28.32
N GLU A 54 2.64 48.88 -28.03
CA GLU A 54 2.79 49.98 -27.07
C GLU A 54 3.11 49.49 -25.65
N ASN A 55 2.60 48.31 -25.26
CA ASN A 55 2.77 47.75 -23.92
C ASN A 55 3.79 46.61 -23.85
N LEU A 56 4.60 46.42 -24.91
CA LEU A 56 5.46 45.25 -25.06
C LEU A 56 6.64 45.25 -24.06
N MET A 57 7.18 46.42 -23.74
CA MET A 57 8.30 46.54 -22.79
C MET A 57 7.89 46.15 -21.37
N ASP A 58 6.74 46.62 -20.89
CA ASP A 58 6.25 46.30 -19.55
C ASP A 58 5.76 44.84 -19.47
N TYR A 59 5.18 44.32 -20.55
CA TYR A 59 4.90 42.89 -20.66
C TYR A 59 6.18 42.04 -20.56
N GLY A 60 7.27 42.45 -21.20
CA GLY A 60 8.56 41.77 -21.12
C GLY A 60 9.12 41.74 -19.69
N LYS A 61 8.99 42.83 -18.94
CA LYS A 61 9.35 42.88 -17.50
C LYS A 61 8.51 41.89 -16.70
N LEU A 62 7.18 41.88 -16.92
CA LEU A 62 6.26 40.95 -16.27
C LEU A 62 6.60 39.48 -16.56
N CYS A 63 6.94 39.15 -17.80
CA CYS A 63 7.39 37.80 -18.17
C CYS A 63 8.65 37.40 -17.40
N ARG A 64 9.65 38.29 -17.33
CA ARG A 64 10.90 38.03 -16.59
C ARG A 64 10.64 37.85 -15.09
N GLU A 65 9.77 38.68 -14.51
CA GLU A 65 9.38 38.57 -13.10
C GLU A 65 8.73 37.21 -12.80
N ARG A 66 7.78 36.77 -13.64
CA ARG A 66 7.15 35.44 -13.53
C ARG A 66 8.16 34.31 -13.63
N THR A 67 9.10 34.39 -14.58
CA THR A 67 10.18 33.41 -14.69
C THR A 67 11.05 33.37 -13.43
N ASN A 68 11.46 34.54 -12.91
CA ASN A 68 12.25 34.61 -11.68
C ASN A 68 11.50 34.01 -10.48
N MET A 69 10.21 34.34 -10.32
CA MET A 69 9.38 33.77 -9.26
C MET A 69 9.25 32.24 -9.38
N SER A 70 9.13 31.71 -10.59
CA SER A 70 9.06 30.27 -10.84
C SER A 70 10.38 29.52 -10.57
N MET A 71 11.51 30.22 -10.66
CA MET A 71 12.84 29.67 -10.38
C MET A 71 13.15 29.57 -8.87
N VAL A 72 12.35 30.24 -8.03
CA VAL A 72 12.46 30.09 -6.58
C VAL A 72 12.04 28.67 -6.21
N LYS A 73 13.01 27.81 -5.91
CA LYS A 73 12.75 26.45 -5.44
C LYS A 73 12.09 26.53 -4.06
N PRO A 74 10.83 26.11 -3.88
CA PRO A 74 10.18 26.15 -2.57
C PRO A 74 10.78 25.13 -1.60
N ARG A 75 11.56 24.18 -2.10
CA ARG A 75 12.22 23.13 -1.32
C ARG A 75 13.71 23.44 -1.20
N LYS A 76 14.17 23.63 0.03
CA LYS A 76 15.59 23.69 0.38
C LYS A 76 16.10 22.27 0.61
N THR A 77 17.03 21.81 -0.23
CA THR A 77 17.78 20.58 0.04
C THR A 77 18.97 20.96 0.90
N GLU A 78 18.93 20.64 2.18
CA GLU A 78 20.09 20.78 3.05
C GLU A 78 20.95 19.53 2.90
N LEU A 79 22.21 19.73 2.51
CA LEU A 79 23.22 18.67 2.54
C LEU A 79 23.72 18.57 3.98
N PHE A 80 23.49 17.43 4.62
CA PHE A 80 24.12 17.13 5.89
C PHE A 80 25.61 16.86 5.63
N LEU A 81 26.46 17.83 5.97
CA LEU A 81 27.91 17.75 5.76
C LEU A 81 28.58 16.70 6.67
N ASP A 82 27.93 16.31 7.76
CA ASP A 82 28.41 15.28 8.70
C ASP A 82 27.79 13.91 8.43
N ASP A 83 27.96 13.38 7.22
CA ASP A 83 27.74 11.94 6.97
C ASP A 83 28.97 11.13 7.38
N ASN A 84 29.30 11.14 8.66
CA ASN A 84 30.38 10.31 9.19
C ASN A 84 29.93 8.84 9.43
N GLY A 85 28.82 8.42 8.81
CA GLY A 85 28.28 7.05 8.87
C GLY A 85 27.88 6.53 10.25
N ARG A 86 28.04 7.33 11.33
CA ARG A 86 27.83 6.89 12.72
C ARG A 86 26.37 6.54 13.03
N GLY A 87 25.42 7.16 12.32
CA GLY A 87 23.98 6.87 12.47
C GLY A 87 23.47 5.74 11.56
N MET A 88 24.25 5.31 10.57
CA MET A 88 23.83 4.32 9.55
C MET A 88 24.28 2.90 9.87
N ARG A 89 25.13 2.71 10.89
CA ARG A 89 25.53 1.38 11.37
C ARG A 89 24.72 1.04 12.61
N PRO A 90 23.88 -0.02 12.60
CA PRO A 90 23.34 -0.53 13.84
C PRO A 90 24.50 -0.97 14.73
N MET A 91 24.66 -0.33 15.88
CA MET A 91 25.64 -0.72 16.89
C MET A 91 25.32 -2.16 17.32
N PRO A 92 26.26 -3.11 17.18
CA PRO A 92 26.05 -4.46 17.68
C PRO A 92 25.97 -4.42 19.22
N GLY A 93 24.75 -4.49 19.77
CA GLY A 93 24.53 -4.68 21.20
C GLY A 93 23.67 -3.64 21.92
N GLU A 94 23.35 -2.49 21.31
CA GLU A 94 22.47 -1.51 21.95
C GLU A 94 21.02 -1.71 21.52
N ARG A 95 20.22 -2.20 22.48
CA ARG A 95 18.76 -2.22 22.36
C ARG A 95 18.25 -0.78 22.36
N LEU A 96 17.39 -0.46 21.41
CA LEU A 96 16.63 0.79 21.36
C LEU A 96 15.79 0.93 22.63
N VAL A 97 16.26 1.74 23.59
CA VAL A 97 15.47 2.14 24.76
C VAL A 97 14.61 3.32 24.32
N HIS A 98 13.34 3.05 24.04
CA HIS A 98 12.35 4.11 23.87
C HIS A 98 12.19 4.85 25.21
N PRO A 99 12.29 6.20 25.26
CA PRO A 99 12.02 6.93 26.49
C PRO A 99 10.52 6.84 26.77
N GLY A 100 10.13 6.08 27.80
CA GLY A 100 8.75 6.08 28.30
C GLY A 100 8.12 4.72 28.64
N GLN A 101 8.78 3.58 28.38
CA GLN A 101 8.21 2.28 28.76
C GLN A 101 8.78 1.81 30.10
N LYS A 102 7.99 2.02 31.16
CA LYS A 102 8.21 1.45 32.49
C LYS A 102 8.46 -0.06 32.37
N GLU A 103 9.54 -0.48 33.01
CA GLU A 103 10.03 -1.84 33.09
C GLU A 103 8.92 -2.85 33.43
N LYS A 104 8.50 -3.62 32.43
CA LYS A 104 7.99 -4.97 32.68
C LYS A 104 8.99 -5.95 32.11
N LYS A 105 9.85 -6.45 33.01
CA LYS A 105 10.74 -7.59 32.78
C LYS A 105 9.93 -8.73 32.16
N LYS A 106 10.03 -8.90 30.85
CA LYS A 106 9.77 -10.19 30.20
C LYS A 106 11.08 -10.97 30.27
N PRO A 107 11.08 -12.22 30.75
CA PRO A 107 12.29 -13.04 30.75
C PRO A 107 12.81 -13.15 29.31
N PRO A 108 14.14 -13.26 29.13
CA PRO A 108 14.74 -13.32 27.81
C PRO A 108 14.13 -14.51 27.07
N VAL A 109 13.45 -14.23 25.95
CA VAL A 109 13.17 -15.24 24.94
C VAL A 109 14.53 -15.59 24.36
N THR A 110 15.21 -16.53 25.02
CA THR A 110 16.10 -17.46 24.37
C THR A 110 15.41 -17.84 23.07
N LYS A 111 16.05 -17.53 21.94
CA LYS A 111 15.73 -18.23 20.69
C LYS A 111 16.02 -19.68 21.02
N ILE A 112 15.00 -20.40 21.48
CA ILE A 112 15.09 -21.84 21.61
C ILE A 112 15.14 -22.27 20.16
N ASP A 113 16.36 -22.46 19.68
CA ASP A 113 16.68 -23.32 18.56
C ASP A 113 16.18 -24.71 18.98
N MET A 114 14.86 -24.89 18.89
CA MET A 114 14.24 -26.16 19.19
C MET A 114 14.63 -27.02 18.00
N LYS A 115 15.70 -27.80 18.16
CA LYS A 115 15.81 -29.11 17.53
C LYS A 115 14.58 -29.91 17.97
N ARG A 116 13.44 -29.64 17.31
CA ARG A 116 12.18 -30.35 17.50
C ARG A 116 12.37 -31.69 16.84
N THR A 117 12.77 -32.68 17.62
CA THR A 117 12.86 -34.05 17.16
C THR A 117 11.48 -34.48 16.69
N ARG A 118 11.42 -35.08 15.48
CA ARG A 118 10.19 -35.63 14.94
C ARG A 118 9.70 -36.71 15.90
N MET A 119 8.50 -36.55 16.44
CA MET A 119 7.88 -37.61 17.23
C MET A 119 7.38 -38.74 16.33
N ASP A 120 7.10 -39.91 16.91
CA ASP A 120 6.57 -41.02 16.14
C ASP A 120 5.24 -40.65 15.46
N ARG A 121 5.08 -41.10 14.22
CA ARG A 121 3.94 -40.74 13.38
C ARG A 121 2.63 -41.18 14.01
N GLY A 122 2.56 -42.39 14.56
CA GLY A 122 1.31 -42.91 15.16
C GLY A 122 0.92 -42.17 16.43
N GLU A 123 1.89 -41.71 17.22
CA GLU A 123 1.65 -40.93 18.43
C GLU A 123 1.16 -39.50 18.13
N LEU A 124 1.73 -38.87 17.09
CA LEU A 124 1.30 -37.54 16.64
C LEU A 124 -0.12 -37.55 16.10
N GLU A 125 -0.49 -38.59 15.34
CA GLU A 125 -1.85 -38.75 14.81
C GLU A 125 -2.87 -38.83 15.95
N LYS A 126 -2.64 -39.67 16.97
CA LYS A 126 -3.51 -39.74 18.16
C LYS A 126 -3.64 -38.40 18.89
N LYS A 127 -2.53 -37.67 19.04
CA LYS A 127 -2.53 -36.34 19.69
C LYS A 127 -3.30 -35.31 18.86
N LEU A 128 -3.17 -35.34 17.54
CA LEU A 128 -3.92 -34.47 16.64
C LEU A 128 -5.42 -34.74 16.71
N PHE A 129 -5.86 -36.01 16.68
CA PHE A 129 -7.28 -36.37 16.81
C PHE A 129 -7.89 -35.80 18.09
N LYS A 130 -7.22 -35.96 19.24
CA LYS A 130 -7.65 -35.38 20.51
C LYS A 130 -7.75 -33.84 20.49
N LEU A 131 -6.84 -33.16 19.79
CA LEU A 131 -6.89 -31.70 19.64
C LEU A 131 -8.09 -31.27 18.79
N PHE A 132 -8.40 -32.00 17.71
CA PHE A 132 -9.54 -31.71 16.84
C PHE A 132 -10.91 -32.04 17.45
N GLU A 133 -10.97 -32.96 18.42
CA GLU A 133 -12.19 -33.18 19.23
C GLU A 133 -12.55 -31.93 20.05
N GLY A 134 -11.55 -31.23 20.60
CA GLY A 134 -11.77 -30.04 21.43
C GLY A 134 -12.22 -28.82 20.63
N GLN A 135 -11.68 -28.61 19.43
CA GLN A 135 -12.15 -27.58 18.51
C GLN A 135 -11.98 -28.03 17.05
N PRO A 136 -13.00 -27.79 16.19
CA PRO A 136 -13.01 -28.33 14.83
C PRO A 136 -11.96 -27.70 13.91
N ASN A 137 -11.43 -26.52 14.29
CA ASN A 137 -10.56 -25.70 13.46
C ASN A 137 -9.26 -25.38 14.18
N TRP A 138 -8.13 -25.76 13.58
CA TRP A 138 -6.80 -25.42 14.09
C TRP A 138 -5.92 -24.77 13.03
N SER A 139 -5.15 -23.74 13.42
CA SER A 139 -4.09 -23.18 12.58
C SER A 139 -2.78 -23.97 12.72
N ILE A 140 -1.94 -23.97 11.67
CA ILE A 140 -0.65 -24.70 11.71
C ILE A 140 0.26 -24.20 12.84
N LYS A 141 0.23 -22.88 13.14
CA LYS A 141 1.04 -22.27 14.19
C LYS A 141 0.64 -22.75 15.58
N GLN A 142 -0.66 -22.91 15.83
CA GLN A 142 -1.16 -23.45 17.10
C GLN A 142 -0.80 -24.93 17.25
N LEU A 143 -0.97 -25.73 16.20
CA LEU A 143 -0.56 -27.14 16.21
C LEU A 143 0.94 -27.30 16.46
N MET A 144 1.78 -26.42 15.90
CA MET A 144 3.21 -26.39 16.17
C MET A 144 3.57 -26.08 17.63
N GLN A 145 2.75 -25.29 18.33
CA GLN A 145 2.97 -24.98 19.73
C GLN A 145 2.51 -26.12 20.63
N GLU A 146 1.34 -26.70 20.36
CA GLU A 146 0.77 -27.79 21.17
C GLU A 146 1.50 -29.14 21.01
N THR A 147 1.99 -29.41 19.80
CA THR A 147 2.70 -30.66 19.51
C THR A 147 4.21 -30.54 19.63
N ASN A 148 4.74 -29.31 19.64
CA ASN A 148 6.18 -29.03 19.55
C ASN A 148 6.86 -29.71 18.35
N GLN A 149 6.13 -29.92 17.26
CA GLN A 149 6.65 -30.53 16.04
C GLN A 149 7.05 -29.48 14.98
N PRO A 150 7.97 -29.81 14.07
CA PRO A 150 8.34 -28.91 12.98
C PRO A 150 7.19 -28.79 11.96
N GLU A 151 7.04 -27.59 11.38
CA GLU A 151 5.92 -27.25 10.48
C GLU A 151 5.81 -28.20 9.29
N GLN A 152 6.94 -28.57 8.71
CA GLN A 152 7.03 -29.46 7.56
C GLN A 152 6.43 -30.84 7.87
N PHE A 153 6.78 -31.41 9.03
CA PHE A 153 6.35 -32.75 9.43
C PHE A 153 4.86 -32.78 9.79
N LEU A 154 4.38 -31.74 10.46
CA LEU A 154 2.95 -31.56 10.69
C LEU A 154 2.19 -31.47 9.37
N LYS A 155 2.67 -30.68 8.41
CA LYS A 155 2.04 -30.55 7.08
C LYS A 155 1.97 -31.88 6.33
N GLU A 156 3.01 -32.72 6.39
CA GLU A 156 3.03 -34.04 5.75
C GLU A 156 1.95 -34.99 6.30
N ILE A 157 1.88 -35.13 7.63
CA ILE A 157 0.88 -36.01 8.28
C ILE A 157 -0.52 -35.46 8.05
N LEU A 158 -0.67 -34.15 8.19
CA LEU A 158 -1.95 -33.50 8.04
C LEU A 158 -2.44 -33.51 6.58
N ASN A 159 -1.56 -33.51 5.58
CA ASN A 159 -1.96 -33.68 4.18
C ASN A 159 -2.67 -35.03 3.93
N THR A 160 -2.37 -36.04 4.75
CA THR A 160 -2.99 -37.36 4.65
C THR A 160 -4.37 -37.41 5.33
N LEU A 161 -4.56 -36.65 6.40
CA LEU A 161 -5.70 -36.81 7.33
C LEU A 161 -6.78 -35.72 7.21
N ARG A 162 -6.46 -34.52 6.70
CA ARG A 162 -7.37 -33.37 6.79
C ARG A 162 -7.55 -32.62 5.49
N VAL A 163 -8.65 -31.87 5.43
CA VAL A 163 -8.96 -30.92 4.35
C VAL A 163 -8.45 -29.54 4.76
N TYR A 164 -7.85 -28.83 3.81
CA TYR A 164 -7.40 -27.45 4.01
C TYR A 164 -8.43 -26.46 3.49
N ASN A 165 -8.93 -25.58 4.36
CA ASN A 165 -9.90 -24.57 3.99
C ASN A 165 -9.20 -23.35 3.39
N LYS A 166 -9.24 -23.28 2.06
CA LYS A 166 -8.56 -22.24 1.26
C LYS A 166 -9.32 -20.90 1.23
N ARG A 167 -10.61 -20.85 1.61
CA ARG A 167 -11.47 -19.66 1.51
C ARG A 167 -12.57 -19.66 2.59
N GLY A 168 -13.07 -18.47 2.95
CA GLY A 168 -14.17 -18.28 3.92
C GLY A 168 -13.69 -17.76 5.29
N PRO A 169 -14.58 -17.62 6.28
CA PRO A 169 -14.23 -17.12 7.63
C PRO A 169 -13.22 -18.02 8.38
N ASN A 170 -13.09 -19.28 7.95
CA ASN A 170 -12.10 -20.24 8.44
C ASN A 170 -10.90 -20.39 7.48
N GLN A 171 -10.58 -19.36 6.69
CA GLN A 171 -9.46 -19.41 5.77
C GLN A 171 -8.13 -19.61 6.51
N GLY A 172 -7.33 -20.58 6.05
CA GLY A 172 -6.03 -20.87 6.65
C GLY A 172 -6.10 -21.80 7.86
N THR A 173 -7.30 -22.26 8.24
CA THR A 173 -7.48 -23.36 9.18
C THR A 173 -7.65 -24.68 8.43
N HIS A 174 -7.67 -25.71 9.22
CA HIS A 174 -7.53 -27.07 8.79
C HIS A 174 -8.54 -27.90 9.54
N GLU A 175 -9.35 -28.68 8.82
CA GLU A 175 -10.44 -29.47 9.37
C GLU A 175 -10.24 -30.93 8.97
N LEU A 176 -10.36 -31.87 9.92
CA LEU A 176 -10.29 -33.30 9.62
C LEU A 176 -11.31 -33.68 8.53
N LYS A 177 -10.94 -34.63 7.64
CA LYS A 177 -11.89 -35.11 6.63
C LYS A 177 -13.16 -35.65 7.31
N PRO A 178 -14.35 -35.42 6.74
CA PRO A 178 -15.63 -35.85 7.33
C PRO A 178 -15.74 -37.37 7.51
N GLU A 179 -14.96 -38.15 6.76
CA GLU A 179 -14.85 -39.61 6.87
C GLU A 179 -14.29 -40.08 8.24
N TYR A 180 -13.43 -39.29 8.89
CA TYR A 180 -12.88 -39.60 10.23
C TYR A 180 -13.70 -39.02 11.38
N LYS A 181 -14.70 -38.18 11.10
CA LYS A 181 -15.62 -37.65 12.11
C LYS A 181 -16.62 -38.70 12.60
N LYS A 182 -16.67 -39.88 11.94
CA LYS A 182 -17.55 -41.01 12.24
C LYS A 182 -16.83 -42.30 12.67
N TYR A 183 -15.56 -42.26 13.04
CA TYR A 183 -14.88 -43.39 13.69
C TYR A 183 -14.99 -43.34 15.22
N THR A 184 -16.16 -42.92 15.72
CA THR A 184 -16.65 -43.30 17.05
C THR A 184 -17.94 -44.07 16.82
N GLY A 185 -17.79 -45.34 16.49
CA GLY A 185 -18.87 -46.27 16.21
C GLY A 185 -18.24 -47.63 15.96
N ASP A 186 -17.96 -48.31 17.07
CA ASP A 186 -17.80 -49.75 17.25
C ASP A 186 -17.37 -50.62 16.05
N ASP A 187 -16.27 -51.34 16.21
CA ASP A 187 -16.23 -52.73 15.76
C ASP A 187 -15.67 -53.64 16.89
N PRO A 188 -16.35 -54.77 17.18
CA PRO A 188 -16.11 -55.61 18.35
C PRO A 188 -14.97 -56.63 18.13
N THR A 189 -14.37 -57.06 19.24
CA THR A 189 -13.67 -58.35 19.47
C THR A 189 -12.75 -58.92 18.37
N ASN A 190 -11.45 -58.93 18.63
CA ASN A 190 -10.70 -60.14 19.05
C ASN A 190 -9.36 -59.72 19.67
#